data_AF-R7XWD8-F1
#
_entry.id   AF-R7XWD8-F1
#
_cell.length_a   1.000
_cell.length_b   1.000
_cell.length_c   1.000
_cell.angle_alpha   90.00
_cell.angle_beta   90.00
_cell.angle_gamma   90.00
#
_symmetry.space_group_name_H-M   'P 1'
#
loop_
_entity.id
_entity.type
_entity.pdbx_description
1 polymer ?
#
loop_
_entity_poly.entity_id
_entity_poly.type
_entity_poly.pdbx_seq_one_letter_code
_entity_poly.pdbx_strand_id
1 'polypeptide(L)'
;MSAPDTTTETDHPVDETRNWWHRSHPTFAALTGFFSGMLFVTALPGGFVAILRMVLPDETAEKLFPFLLVGLVLPIALLAKRKTRRFGIFMVIGMLITAAVVLGVASLVLYFMVRADAR
;
A
#
# COMPACT_ATOMS: atom_id res chain seq x y z
N MET A 1 50.36 9.73 49.40
CA MET A 1 49.24 10.60 48.99
C MET A 1 48.73 10.01 47.69
N SER A 2 47.75 9.11 47.80
CA SER A 2 47.10 8.32 46.73
C SER A 2 45.60 8.50 46.98
N ALA A 3 44.66 8.64 46.06
CA ALA A 3 44.57 8.77 44.61
C ALA A 3 43.26 9.57 44.34
N PRO A 4 42.96 10.08 43.14
CA PRO A 4 41.67 10.72 42.87
C PRO A 4 40.57 9.64 42.70
N ASP A 5 39.46 9.81 43.42
CA ASP A 5 38.24 9.02 43.19
C ASP A 5 37.67 9.38 41.81
N THR A 6 37.97 8.54 40.82
CA THR A 6 37.26 8.54 39.55
C THR A 6 35.86 7.99 39.80
N THR A 7 34.87 8.87 39.81
CA THR A 7 33.47 8.50 39.61
C THR A 7 33.36 7.84 38.25
N THR A 8 33.38 6.51 38.25
CA THR A 8 32.96 5.69 37.11
C THR A 8 31.46 5.88 36.97
N GLU A 9 31.07 6.94 36.26
CA GLU A 9 29.76 7.06 35.65
C GLU A 9 29.65 5.87 34.68
N THR A 10 28.97 4.80 35.12
CA THR A 10 28.52 3.72 34.25
C THR A 10 27.56 4.32 33.24
N ASP A 11 28.13 4.80 32.13
CA ASP A 11 27.47 5.06 30.87
C ASP A 11 26.81 3.76 30.42
N HIS A 12 25.53 3.61 30.76
CA HIS A 12 24.69 2.60 30.15
C HIS A 12 24.60 2.96 28.66
N PRO A 13 25.11 2.16 27.72
CA PRO A 13 24.91 2.43 26.31
C PRO A 13 23.41 2.36 26.05
N VAL A 14 22.78 3.52 25.94
CA VAL A 14 21.37 3.65 25.57
C VAL A 14 21.25 3.13 24.15
N ASP A 15 20.89 1.85 24.00
CA ASP A 15 20.35 1.16 22.81
C ASP A 15 20.16 2.07 21.57
N GLU A 16 21.26 2.46 20.90
CA GLU A 16 21.19 3.30 19.69
C GLU A 16 20.47 2.56 18.55
N THR A 17 20.50 1.23 18.59
CA THR A 17 19.79 0.35 17.67
C THR A 17 18.28 0.53 17.81
N ARG A 18 17.69 0.75 18.99
CA ARG A 18 16.23 0.86 19.11
C ARG A 18 15.65 2.18 18.58
N ASN A 19 16.51 3.16 18.28
CA ASN A 19 16.12 4.52 17.95
C ASN A 19 15.75 4.75 16.47
N TRP A 20 15.99 3.78 15.57
CA TRP A 20 15.56 3.90 14.16
C TRP A 20 14.03 3.84 14.01
N TRP A 21 13.34 3.16 14.93
CA TRP A 21 11.88 3.03 14.92
C TRP A 21 11.17 4.33 15.32
N HIS A 22 11.84 5.19 16.09
CA HIS A 22 11.31 6.48 16.56
C HIS A 22 11.68 7.66 15.65
N ARG A 23 12.73 7.54 14.82
CA ARG A 23 12.95 8.45 13.69
C ARG A 23 12.11 8.00 12.51
N SER A 24 10.94 8.61 12.39
CA SER A 24 10.05 8.54 11.24
C SER A 24 10.79 9.00 9.98
N HIS A 25 11.58 8.11 9.40
CA HIS A 25 12.35 8.40 8.21
C HIS A 25 11.35 8.65 7.07
N PRO A 26 11.46 9.80 6.36
CA PRO A 26 10.49 10.19 5.34
C PRO A 26 10.32 9.14 4.22
N THR A 27 11.33 8.30 4.01
CA THR A 27 11.31 7.19 3.05
C THR A 27 10.41 6.03 3.47
N PHE A 28 10.24 5.76 4.77
CA PHE A 28 9.39 4.68 5.25
C PHE A 28 7.92 4.90 4.88
N ALA A 29 7.41 6.12 5.13
CA ALA A 29 6.06 6.50 4.75
C ALA A 29 5.83 6.44 3.23
N ALA A 30 6.88 6.71 2.44
CA ALA A 30 6.84 6.61 0.99
C ALA A 30 6.77 5.17 0.49
N LEU A 31 7.68 4.32 0.97
CA LEU A 31 7.73 2.88 0.63
C LEU A 31 6.44 2.17 1.05
N THR A 32 6.04 2.32 2.31
CA THR A 32 4.82 1.70 2.83
C THR A 32 3.58 2.21 2.12
N GLY A 33 3.49 3.51 1.83
CA GLY A 33 2.41 4.09 1.04
C GLY A 33 2.36 3.45 -0.35
N PHE A 34 3.46 3.49 -1.09
CA PHE A 34 3.55 2.93 -2.44
C PHE A 34 3.13 1.45 -2.51
N PHE A 35 3.70 0.60 -1.66
CA PHE A 35 3.36 -0.83 -1.64
C PHE A 35 1.93 -1.08 -1.18
N SER A 36 1.41 -0.26 -0.24
CA SER A 36 -0.01 -0.32 0.14
C SER A 36 -0.92 0.03 -1.04
N GLY A 37 -0.53 1.01 -1.85
CA GLY A 37 -1.25 1.37 -3.09
C GLY A 37 -1.26 0.23 -4.10
N MET A 38 -0.12 -0.42 -4.31
CA MET A 38 0.00 -1.60 -5.17
C MET A 38 -0.90 -2.74 -4.68
N LEU A 39 -0.79 -3.08 -3.39
CA LEU A 39 -1.60 -4.13 -2.76
C LEU A 39 -3.10 -3.80 -2.84
N PHE A 40 -3.46 -2.54 -2.68
CA PHE A 40 -4.84 -2.09 -2.80
C PHE A 40 -5.41 -2.34 -4.21
N VAL A 41 -4.66 -2.05 -5.28
CA VAL A 41 -5.12 -2.30 -6.66
C VAL A 41 -5.23 -3.80 -6.97
N THR A 42 -4.28 -4.60 -6.49
CA THR A 42 -4.23 -6.03 -6.85
C THR A 42 -5.15 -6.88 -5.98
N ALA A 43 -5.11 -6.68 -4.67
CA ALA A 43 -5.81 -7.54 -3.72
C ALA A 43 -7.26 -7.13 -3.51
N LEU A 44 -7.60 -5.83 -3.56
CA LEU A 44 -8.96 -5.39 -3.24
C LEU A 44 -10.01 -5.93 -4.23
N PRO A 45 -9.84 -5.81 -5.57
CA PRO A 45 -10.85 -6.32 -6.49
C PRO A 45 -10.98 -7.84 -6.41
N GLY A 46 -9.85 -8.55 -6.37
CA GLY A 46 -9.82 -10.01 -6.28
C GLY A 46 -10.42 -10.53 -4.98
N GLY A 47 -10.04 -9.93 -3.85
CA GLY A 47 -10.58 -10.25 -2.53
C GLY A 47 -12.08 -9.95 -2.43
N PHE A 48 -12.53 -8.83 -2.98
CA PHE A 48 -13.95 -8.47 -2.99
C PHE A 48 -14.79 -9.49 -3.76
N VAL A 49 -14.38 -9.84 -4.98
CA VAL A 49 -15.09 -10.85 -5.80
C VAL A 49 -15.06 -12.23 -5.12
N ALA A 50 -13.91 -12.62 -4.56
CA ALA A 50 -13.78 -13.90 -3.87
C ALA A 50 -14.74 -14.01 -2.67
N ILE A 51 -14.83 -12.96 -1.85
CA ILE A 51 -15.73 -12.91 -0.70
C ILE A 51 -17.20 -12.91 -1.16
N LEU A 52 -17.56 -12.11 -2.17
CA LEU A 52 -18.93 -12.06 -2.68
C LEU A 52 -19.38 -13.43 -3.18
N ARG A 53 -18.56 -14.12 -3.99
CA ARG A 53 -18.89 -15.45 -4.52
C ARG A 53 -18.98 -16.53 -3.45
N MET A 54 -18.31 -16.35 -2.31
CA MET A 54 -18.37 -17.29 -1.19
C MET A 54 -19.69 -17.18 -0.41
N VAL A 55 -20.29 -15.99 -0.35
CA VAL A 55 -21.44 -15.70 0.54
C VAL A 55 -22.74 -15.49 -0.25
N LEU A 56 -22.66 -15.06 -1.50
CA LEU A 56 -23.81 -14.66 -2.31
C LEU A 56 -23.87 -15.45 -3.63
N PRO A 57 -25.07 -15.67 -4.18
CA PRO A 57 -25.24 -16.17 -5.55
C PRO A 57 -24.62 -15.22 -6.58
N ASP A 58 -24.08 -15.78 -7.67
CA ASP A 58 -23.34 -15.04 -8.70
C ASP A 58 -24.13 -13.84 -9.28
N GLU A 59 -25.43 -14.01 -9.52
CA GLU A 59 -26.32 -12.96 -10.05
C GLU A 59 -26.39 -11.72 -9.16
N THR A 60 -26.24 -11.91 -7.84
CA THR A 60 -26.26 -10.82 -6.87
C THR A 60 -24.87 -10.22 -6.68
N ALA A 61 -23.82 -11.05 -6.76
CA ALA A 61 -22.43 -10.60 -6.69
C ALA A 61 -22.08 -9.61 -7.81
N GLU A 62 -22.55 -9.85 -9.03
CA GLU A 62 -22.31 -8.94 -10.17
C GLU A 62 -22.95 -7.57 -9.97
N LYS A 63 -24.18 -7.54 -9.44
CA LYS A 63 -24.89 -6.29 -9.10
C LYS A 63 -24.18 -5.48 -8.02
N LEU A 64 -23.47 -6.15 -7.11
CA LEU A 64 -22.72 -5.53 -6.01
C LEU A 64 -21.30 -5.11 -6.42
N PHE A 65 -20.78 -5.55 -7.57
CA PHE A 65 -19.44 -5.20 -8.03
C PHE A 65 -19.13 -3.69 -8.01
N PRO A 66 -20.06 -2.78 -8.38
CA PRO A 66 -19.81 -1.34 -8.33
C PRO A 66 -19.50 -0.80 -6.92
N PHE A 67 -19.91 -1.50 -5.85
CA PHE A 67 -19.57 -1.11 -4.47
C PHE A 67 -18.07 -1.16 -4.19
N LEU A 68 -17.27 -1.85 -5.03
CA LEU A 68 -15.82 -1.79 -4.96
C LEU A 68 -15.29 -0.34 -5.01
N LEU A 69 -15.99 0.57 -5.71
CA LEU A 69 -15.65 1.99 -5.78
C LEU A 69 -15.67 2.68 -4.42
N VAL A 70 -16.45 2.17 -3.45
CA VAL A 70 -16.44 2.67 -2.07
C VAL A 70 -15.06 2.49 -1.44
N GLY A 71 -14.28 1.50 -1.87
CA GLY A 71 -12.88 1.36 -1.45
C GLY A 71 -12.05 2.61 -1.74
N LEU A 72 -12.35 3.34 -2.81
CA LEU A 72 -11.63 4.57 -3.21
C LEU A 72 -11.78 5.70 -2.17
N VAL A 73 -12.77 5.61 -1.28
CA VAL A 73 -12.90 6.53 -0.14
C VAL A 73 -11.67 6.49 0.75
N LEU A 74 -11.01 5.33 0.91
CA LEU A 74 -9.81 5.18 1.75
C LEU A 74 -8.63 6.05 1.28
N PRO A 75 -8.12 5.91 0.03
CA PRO A 75 -7.03 6.77 -0.45
C PRO A 75 -7.42 8.26 -0.47
N ILE A 76 -8.68 8.59 -0.78
CA ILE A 76 -9.16 9.98 -0.77
C ILE A 76 -9.12 10.56 0.65
N ALA A 77 -9.62 9.82 1.64
CA ALA A 77 -9.61 10.25 3.05
C ALA A 77 -8.18 10.44 3.58
N LEU A 78 -7.26 9.57 3.19
CA LEU A 78 -5.84 9.66 3.55
C LEU A 78 -5.16 10.90 2.95
N LEU A 79 -5.55 11.32 1.75
CA LEU A 79 -5.07 12.55 1.10
C LEU A 79 -5.60 13.82 1.77
N ALA A 80 -6.84 13.81 2.27
CA ALA A 80 -7.47 14.96 2.90
C ALA A 80 -6.83 15.32 4.26
N LYS A 81 -6.42 14.32 5.06
CA LYS A 81 -5.81 14.55 6.38
C LYS A 81 -4.35 14.97 6.25
N ARG A 82 -4.02 16.18 6.73
CA ARG A 82 -2.68 16.79 6.66
C ARG A 82 -1.57 15.91 7.25
N LYS A 83 -1.88 15.13 8.31
CA LYS A 83 -0.92 14.22 8.97
C LYS A 83 -0.59 12.98 8.13
N THR A 84 -1.52 12.47 7.32
CA THR A 84 -1.34 11.25 6.50
C THR A 84 -1.05 11.54 5.02
N ARG A 85 -1.10 12.82 4.62
CA ARG A 85 -1.00 13.23 3.21
C ARG A 85 0.24 12.71 2.50
N ARG A 86 1.41 12.67 3.15
CA ARG A 86 2.64 12.12 2.54
C ARG A 86 2.47 10.65 2.18
N PHE A 87 2.01 9.83 3.13
CA PHE A 87 1.69 8.42 2.89
C PHE A 87 0.63 8.26 1.79
N GLY A 88 -0.46 9.04 1.86
CA GLY A 88 -1.55 8.99 0.88
C GLY A 88 -1.10 9.33 -0.55
N ILE A 89 -0.19 10.30 -0.72
CA ILE A 89 0.38 10.63 -2.03
C ILE A 89 1.12 9.42 -2.62
N PHE A 90 2.02 8.81 -1.85
CA PHE A 90 2.77 7.64 -2.34
C PHE A 90 1.88 6.42 -2.57
N MET A 91 0.85 6.23 -1.75
CA MET A 91 -0.19 5.22 -1.99
C MET A 91 -0.89 5.43 -3.33
N VAL A 92 -1.33 6.66 -3.62
CA VAL A 92 -1.97 6.95 -4.91
C VAL A 92 -0.99 6.78 -6.08
N ILE A 93 0.28 7.15 -5.91
CA ILE A 93 1.31 6.89 -6.95
C ILE A 93 1.45 5.38 -7.21
N GLY A 94 1.56 4.57 -6.17
CA GLY A 94 1.62 3.11 -6.30
C GLY A 94 0.36 2.55 -6.97
N MET A 95 -0.81 3.07 -6.61
CA MET A 95 -2.11 2.72 -7.19
C MET A 95 -2.13 3.02 -8.70
N LEU A 96 -1.74 4.24 -9.09
CA LEU A 96 -1.75 4.68 -10.49
C LEU A 96 -0.76 3.92 -11.35
N ILE A 97 0.47 3.70 -10.87
CA ILE A 97 1.49 2.93 -11.60
C ILE A 97 1.01 1.49 -11.79
N THR A 98 0.48 0.87 -10.73
CA THR A 98 -0.03 -0.51 -10.81
C THR A 98 -1.20 -0.60 -11.79
N ALA A 99 -2.15 0.34 -11.71
CA ALA A 99 -3.28 0.39 -12.64
C ALA A 99 -2.83 0.56 -14.08
N ALA A 100 -1.87 1.45 -14.35
CA ALA A 100 -1.31 1.65 -15.68
C ALA A 100 -0.65 0.38 -16.23
N VAL A 101 0.12 -0.34 -15.41
CA VAL A 101 0.74 -1.61 -15.80
C VAL A 101 -0.34 -2.67 -16.10
N VAL A 102 -1.31 -2.84 -15.22
CA VAL A 102 -2.39 -3.83 -15.39
C VAL A 102 -3.20 -3.54 -16.65
N LEU A 103 -3.60 -2.29 -16.87
CA LEU A 103 -4.33 -1.89 -18.08
C LEU A 103 -3.46 -2.07 -19.33
N GLY A 104 -2.19 -1.68 -19.30
CA GLY A 104 -1.29 -1.85 -20.43
C GLY A 104 -1.11 -3.31 -20.83
N VAL A 105 -0.89 -4.20 -19.86
CA VAL A 105 -0.79 -5.64 -20.10
C VAL A 105 -2.13 -6.20 -20.60
N ALA A 106 -3.25 -5.86 -19.96
CA ALA A 106 -4.57 -6.33 -20.36
C ALA A 106 -4.93 -5.90 -21.79
N SER A 107 -4.67 -4.64 -22.15
CA SER A 107 -4.89 -4.12 -23.50
C SER A 107 -4.00 -4.83 -24.53
N LEU A 108 -2.74 -5.09 -24.20
CA LEU A 108 -1.82 -5.79 -25.11
C LEU A 108 -2.26 -7.25 -25.33
N VAL A 109 -2.62 -7.95 -24.25
CA VAL A 109 -3.14 -9.33 -24.32
C VAL A 109 -4.42 -9.37 -25.16
N LEU A 110 -5.36 -8.46 -24.89
CA LEU A 110 -6.60 -8.36 -25.65
C LEU A 110 -6.34 -8.10 -27.13
N TYR A 111 -5.41 -7.20 -27.46
CA TYR A 111 -4.99 -6.94 -28.83
C TYR A 111 -4.49 -8.21 -29.54
N PHE A 112 -3.66 -9.00 -28.87
CA PHE A 112 -3.17 -10.26 -29.43
C PHE A 112 -4.28 -11.31 -29.58
N MET A 113 -5.17 -11.45 -28.61
CA MET A 113 -6.31 -12.38 -28.70
C MET A 113 -7.19 -12.05 -29.89
N VAL A 114 -7.60 -10.78 -30.04
CA VAL A 114 -8.43 -10.33 -31.16
C VAL A 114 -7.74 -10.55 -32.50
N ARG A 115 -6.43 -10.26 -32.57
CA ARG A 115 -5.66 -10.48 -33.80
C ARG A 115 -5.48 -11.96 -34.14
N ALA A 116 -5.42 -12.84 -33.14
CA ALA A 116 -5.31 -14.28 -33.33
C ALA A 116 -6.64 -14.88 -33.78
N ASP A 117 -7.77 -14.42 -33.24
CA ASP A 117 -9.12 -14.87 -33.60
C ASP A 117 -9.53 -14.41 -35.00
N ALA A 118 -9.03 -13.26 -35.45
CA ALA A 118 -9.26 -12.72 -36.79
C ALA A 118 -8.44 -13.41 -37.91
N ARG A 119 -7.68 -14.47 -37.61
CA ARG A 119 -6.88 -15.26 -38.56
C ARG A 119 -7.44 -16.66 -38.71
#